data_AF-A0A4U5Q4K0-F1
#
_entry.id   AF-A0A4U5Q4K0-F1
#
_cell.length_a   1.000
_cell.length_b   1.000
_cell.length_c   1.000
_cell.angle_alpha   90.00
_cell.angle_beta   90.00
_cell.angle_gamma   90.00
#
_symmetry.space_group_name_H-M   'P 1'
#
loop_
_entity.id
_entity.type
_entity.pdbx_description
1 polymer ?
#
loop_
_entity_poly.entity_id
_entity_poly.type
_entity_poly.pdbx_seq_one_letter_code
_entity_poly.pdbx_strand_id
1 'polypeptide(L)'
;MREIVGVLKRKDKADYLRLSEKALKAHKVLAFSGPLLTGLGALGSAFVGATNPWAVILGVAGGALASVVNAVEHGGQVGMIFEMYRSNAGFFKLMEESIESNINETNVWGRENGQVYEMKVALQLGRSLSDLRILAASSSLRNIEEDTEEEFGSKLF
;
A
#
# COMPACT_ATOMS: atom_id res chain seq x y z
N MET A 1 19.11 15.69 -3.07
CA MET A 1 18.90 14.25 -3.36
C MET A 1 18.92 13.34 -2.13
N ARG A 2 19.94 13.39 -1.24
CA ARG A 2 19.93 12.57 0.00
C ARG A 2 18.70 12.79 0.89
N GLU A 3 18.30 14.05 1.07
CA GLU A 3 17.07 14.40 1.80
C GLU A 3 15.82 13.78 1.17
N ILE A 4 15.72 13.76 -0.16
CA ILE A 4 14.60 13.14 -0.87
C ILE A 4 14.52 11.64 -0.57
N VAL A 5 15.65 10.93 -0.58
CA VAL A 5 15.70 9.51 -0.17
C VAL A 5 15.22 9.33 1.27
N GLY A 6 15.57 10.25 2.16
CA GLY A 6 15.11 10.27 3.55
C GLY A 6 13.59 10.40 3.67
N VAL A 7 12.97 11.29 2.88
CA VAL A 7 11.51 11.46 2.81
C VAL A 7 10.83 10.21 2.25
N LEU A 8 11.30 9.69 1.11
CA LEU A 8 10.72 8.50 0.48
C LEU A 8 10.73 7.28 1.40
N LYS A 9 11.82 7.10 2.16
CA LYS A 9 11.99 5.97 3.07
C LYS A 9 11.10 6.07 4.31
N ARG A 10 11.03 7.26 4.92
CA ARG A 10 10.30 7.47 6.18
C ARG A 10 8.81 7.64 5.96
N LYS A 11 8.39 8.21 4.83
CA LYS A 11 7.00 8.53 4.55
C LYS A 11 6.39 7.59 3.52
N ASP A 12 6.69 7.78 2.24
CA ASP A 12 6.06 7.04 1.14
C ASP A 12 6.17 5.52 1.33
N LYS A 13 7.40 4.99 1.33
CA LYS A 13 7.64 3.54 1.40
C LYS A 13 7.10 2.91 2.68
N ALA A 14 7.31 3.55 3.83
CA ALA A 14 6.85 3.04 5.12
C ALA A 14 5.33 2.97 5.19
N ASP A 15 4.64 4.04 4.76
CA ASP A 15 3.18 4.09 4.76
C ASP A 15 2.59 3.10 3.74
N TYR A 16 3.15 2.95 2.54
CA TYR A 16 2.70 1.95 1.57
C TYR A 16 2.93 0.52 2.04
N LEU A 17 4.05 0.22 2.72
CA LEU A 17 4.26 -1.10 3.33
C LEU A 17 3.21 -1.37 4.41
N ARG A 18 2.92 -0.39 5.27
CA ARG A 18 1.88 -0.50 6.30
C ARG A 18 0.49 -0.71 5.69
N LEU A 19 0.16 0.02 4.62
CA LEU A 19 -1.10 -0.16 3.89
C LEU A 19 -1.18 -1.53 3.23
N SER A 20 -0.08 -2.00 2.62
CA SER A 20 -0.01 -3.35 2.05
C SER A 20 -0.23 -4.43 3.13
N GLU A 21 0.34 -4.28 4.33
CA GLU A 21 0.14 -5.24 5.42
C GLU A 21 -1.33 -5.26 5.89
N LYS A 22 -1.96 -4.08 6.02
CA LYS A 22 -3.39 -3.98 6.37
C LYS A 22 -4.28 -4.64 5.30
N ALA A 23 -4.03 -4.35 4.02
CA ALA A 23 -4.76 -4.95 2.91
C ALA A 23 -4.57 -6.47 2.86
N LEU A 24 -3.35 -6.96 3.08
CA LEU A 24 -3.05 -8.40 3.14
C LEU A 24 -3.79 -9.09 4.28
N LYS A 25 -3.83 -8.48 5.47
CA LYS A 25 -4.59 -9.01 6.61
C LYS A 25 -6.08 -9.07 6.30
N ALA A 26 -6.64 -8.01 5.72
CA ALA A 26 -8.03 -7.98 5.30
C ALA A 26 -8.32 -9.09 4.27
N HIS A 27 -7.51 -9.20 3.21
CA HIS A 27 -7.67 -10.25 2.19
C HIS A 27 -7.63 -11.65 2.79
N LYS A 28 -6.69 -11.94 3.71
CA LYS A 28 -6.62 -13.25 4.39
C LYS A 28 -7.88 -13.54 5.22
N VAL A 29 -8.40 -12.55 5.94
CA VAL A 29 -9.63 -12.70 6.74
C VAL A 29 -10.82 -12.97 5.83
N LEU A 30 -10.98 -12.18 4.77
CA LEU A 30 -12.04 -12.36 3.77
C LEU A 30 -11.97 -13.76 3.14
N ALA A 31 -10.81 -14.16 2.63
CA ALA A 31 -10.56 -15.45 1.98
C ALA A 31 -10.86 -16.65 2.89
N PHE A 32 -10.67 -16.52 4.20
CA PHE A 32 -11.01 -17.57 5.16
C PHE A 32 -12.50 -17.54 5.55
N SER A 33 -13.05 -16.35 5.74
CA SER A 33 -14.43 -16.17 6.22
C SER A 33 -15.48 -16.60 5.19
N GLY A 34 -15.23 -16.43 3.88
CA GLY A 34 -16.18 -16.80 2.83
C GLY A 34 -16.53 -18.29 2.84
N PRO A 35 -15.53 -19.20 2.74
CA PRO A 35 -15.75 -20.64 2.85
C PRO A 35 -16.33 -21.06 4.20
N LEU A 36 -15.88 -20.45 5.30
CA LEU A 36 -16.37 -20.76 6.64
C LEU A 36 -17.87 -20.45 6.81
N LEU A 37 -18.29 -19.25 6.42
CA LEU A 37 -19.69 -18.82 6.49
C LEU A 37 -20.56 -19.62 5.53
N THR A 38 -20.04 -19.96 4.34
CA THR A 38 -20.73 -20.84 3.39
C THR A 38 -20.95 -22.23 4.01
N GLY A 39 -19.94 -22.78 4.68
CA GLY A 39 -20.05 -24.05 5.39
C GLY A 39 -21.09 -24.03 6.51
N LEU A 40 -21.11 -22.98 7.33
CA LEU A 40 -22.13 -22.78 8.37
C LEU A 40 -23.54 -22.63 7.77
N GLY A 41 -23.67 -21.88 6.68
CA GLY A 41 -24.92 -21.73 5.95
C GLY A 41 -25.42 -23.06 5.36
N ALA A 42 -24.52 -23.88 4.80
CA ALA A 42 -24.84 -25.20 4.27
C ALA A 42 -25.29 -26.17 5.37
N LEU A 43 -24.59 -26.20 6.51
CA LEU A 43 -24.99 -27.01 7.67
C LEU A 43 -26.35 -26.58 8.20
N GLY A 44 -26.57 -25.27 8.40
CA GLY A 44 -27.87 -24.75 8.82
C GLY A 44 -29.00 -25.14 7.85
N SER A 45 -28.74 -25.02 6.54
CA SER A 45 -29.69 -25.39 5.48
C SER A 45 -30.01 -26.89 5.44
N ALA A 46 -29.01 -27.75 5.70
CA ALA A 46 -29.21 -29.20 5.74
C ALA A 46 -30.13 -29.67 6.88
N PHE A 47 -30.25 -28.88 7.96
CA PHE A 47 -31.11 -29.19 9.11
C PHE A 47 -32.40 -28.36 9.16
N VAL A 48 -32.77 -27.64 8.09
CA VAL A 48 -34.02 -26.84 8.00
C VAL A 48 -35.29 -27.68 8.21
N GLY A 49 -35.24 -28.99 7.95
CA GLY A 49 -36.35 -29.92 8.20
C GLY A 49 -36.45 -30.42 9.65
N ALA A 50 -35.47 -30.13 10.51
CA ALA A 50 -35.56 -30.40 11.94
C ALA A 50 -36.36 -29.27 12.62
N THR A 51 -37.10 -29.57 13.69
CA THR A 51 -37.90 -28.61 14.49
C THR A 51 -37.07 -27.55 15.23
N ASN A 52 -35.82 -27.29 14.82
CA ASN A 52 -34.91 -26.36 15.47
C ASN A 52 -34.83 -25.02 14.70
N PRO A 53 -35.43 -23.94 15.22
CA PRO A 53 -35.40 -22.62 14.58
C PRO A 53 -33.99 -22.06 14.35
N TRP A 54 -33.01 -22.50 15.16
CA TRP A 54 -31.62 -22.08 15.02
C TRP A 54 -30.95 -22.56 13.73
N ALA A 55 -31.38 -23.70 13.18
CA ALA A 55 -30.84 -24.22 11.92
C ALA A 55 -31.22 -23.31 10.73
N VAL A 56 -32.47 -22.82 10.72
CA VAL A 56 -32.96 -21.88 9.71
C VAL A 56 -32.23 -20.54 9.81
N ILE A 57 -32.07 -20.00 11.03
CA ILE A 57 -31.35 -18.74 11.26
C ILE A 57 -29.89 -18.87 10.82
N LEU A 58 -29.22 -19.97 11.19
CA LEU A 58 -27.82 -20.21 10.83
C LEU A 58 -27.64 -20.37 9.31
N GLY A 59 -28.59 -21.06 8.65
CA GLY A 59 -28.60 -21.21 7.20
C GLY A 59 -28.70 -19.87 6.47
N VAL A 60 -29.71 -19.07 6.82
CA VAL A 60 -29.96 -17.77 6.18
C VAL A 60 -28.87 -16.76 6.50
N ALA A 61 -28.50 -16.59 7.78
CA ALA A 61 -27.48 -15.64 8.19
C ALA A 61 -26.09 -16.02 7.65
N GLY A 62 -25.73 -17.31 7.72
CA GLY A 62 -24.47 -17.82 7.18
C GLY A 62 -24.37 -17.63 5.67
N GLY A 63 -25.43 -17.99 4.92
CA GLY A 63 -25.47 -17.81 3.47
C GLY A 63 -25.43 -16.33 3.04
N ALA A 64 -26.19 -15.47 3.72
CA ALA A 64 -26.19 -14.03 3.43
C ALA A 64 -24.83 -13.39 3.70
N LEU A 65 -24.21 -13.67 4.86
CA LEU A 65 -22.88 -13.16 5.19
C LEU A 65 -21.80 -13.70 4.24
N ALA A 66 -21.88 -14.98 3.86
CA ALA A 66 -20.96 -15.56 2.88
C ALA A 66 -21.04 -14.85 1.52
N SER A 67 -22.25 -14.50 1.07
CA SER A 67 -22.46 -13.75 -0.17
C SER A 67 -21.83 -12.36 -0.09
N VAL A 68 -22.03 -11.63 1.02
CA VAL A 68 -21.43 -10.30 1.24
C VAL A 68 -19.90 -10.39 1.23
N VAL A 69 -19.33 -11.35 1.97
CA VAL A 69 -17.88 -11.56 2.04
C VAL A 69 -17.30 -11.88 0.67
N ASN A 70 -17.94 -12.78 -0.09
CA ASN A 70 -17.50 -13.10 -1.45
C ASN A 70 -17.58 -11.89 -2.37
N ALA A 71 -18.65 -11.09 -2.29
CA ALA A 71 -18.82 -9.88 -3.09
C ALA A 71 -17.76 -8.82 -2.75
N VAL A 72 -17.44 -8.62 -1.47
CA VAL A 72 -16.39 -7.68 -1.05
C VAL A 72 -15.01 -8.16 -1.49
N GLU A 73 -14.71 -9.46 -1.34
CA GLU A 73 -13.41 -10.02 -1.71
C GLU A 73 -13.16 -9.93 -3.22
N HIS A 74 -14.10 -10.42 -4.02
CA HIS A 74 -13.95 -10.53 -5.47
C HIS A 74 -14.33 -9.23 -6.19
N GLY A 75 -15.42 -8.58 -5.77
CA GLY A 75 -15.89 -7.32 -6.36
C GLY A 75 -15.05 -6.12 -5.93
N GLY A 76 -14.55 -6.12 -4.70
CA GLY A 76 -13.62 -5.09 -4.20
C GLY A 76 -12.18 -5.29 -4.67
N GLN A 77 -11.87 -6.40 -5.35
CA GLN A 77 -10.53 -6.75 -5.84
C GLN A 77 -9.44 -6.51 -4.78
N VAL A 78 -9.71 -6.93 -3.53
CA VAL A 78 -8.86 -6.59 -2.37
C VAL A 78 -7.42 -7.11 -2.55
N GLY A 79 -7.26 -8.24 -3.27
CA GLY A 79 -5.95 -8.75 -3.68
C GLY A 79 -5.19 -7.82 -4.63
N MET A 80 -5.89 -7.18 -5.58
CA MET A 80 -5.27 -6.19 -6.49
C MET A 80 -4.87 -4.91 -5.76
N ILE A 81 -5.65 -4.49 -4.76
CA ILE A 81 -5.33 -3.33 -3.92
C ILE A 81 -4.06 -3.61 -3.09
N PHE A 82 -3.93 -4.83 -2.55
CA PHE A 82 -2.70 -5.26 -1.87
C PHE A 82 -1.48 -5.18 -2.80
N GLU A 83 -1.58 -5.74 -4.01
CA GLU A 83 -0.49 -5.69 -4.98
C GLU A 83 -0.17 -4.24 -5.42
N MET A 84 -1.17 -3.36 -5.51
CA MET A 84 -0.94 -1.94 -5.78
C MET A 84 -0.07 -1.29 -4.69
N TYR A 85 -0.43 -1.44 -3.41
CA TYR A 85 0.36 -0.88 -2.32
C TYR A 85 1.77 -1.48 -2.26
N ARG A 86 1.89 -2.79 -2.47
CA ARG A 86 3.18 -3.49 -2.51
C ARG A 86 4.04 -3.02 -3.70
N SER A 87 3.43 -2.80 -4.86
CA SER A 87 4.08 -2.30 -6.07
C SER A 87 4.59 -0.87 -5.88
N ASN A 88 3.78 0.01 -5.27
CA ASN A 88 4.18 1.38 -4.95
C ASN A 88 5.37 1.41 -3.97
N ALA A 89 5.34 0.59 -2.91
CA ALA A 89 6.49 0.46 -2.01
C ALA A 89 7.76 -0.04 -2.74
N GLY A 90 7.59 -0.96 -3.71
CA GLY A 90 8.68 -1.43 -4.58
C GLY A 90 9.24 -0.33 -5.48
N PHE A 91 8.37 0.50 -6.07
CA PHE A 91 8.74 1.65 -6.87
C PHE A 91 9.61 2.64 -6.07
N PHE A 92 9.19 3.00 -4.85
CA PHE A 92 9.98 3.89 -4.00
C PHE A 92 11.31 3.27 -3.60
N LYS A 93 11.34 1.97 -3.31
CA LYS A 93 12.61 1.26 -3.03
C LYS A 93 13.58 1.33 -4.21
N LEU A 94 13.12 1.07 -5.44
CA LEU A 94 13.97 1.16 -6.63
C LEU A 94 14.46 2.59 -6.88
N MET A 95 13.63 3.58 -6.60
CA MET A 95 14.02 4.99 -6.71
C MET A 95 15.08 5.37 -5.66
N GLU A 96 14.91 4.95 -4.39
CA GLU A 96 15.91 5.11 -3.34
C GLU A 96 17.26 4.51 -3.76
N GLU A 97 17.24 3.24 -4.20
CA GLU A 97 18.44 2.52 -4.64
C GLU A 97 19.11 3.19 -5.85
N SER A 98 18.32 3.70 -6.80
CA SER A 98 18.83 4.46 -7.95
C SER A 98 19.52 5.75 -7.50
N ILE A 99 18.91 6.51 -6.58
CA ILE A 99 19.47 7.78 -6.10
C ILE A 99 20.75 7.51 -5.31
N GLU A 100 20.73 6.51 -4.43
CA GLU A 100 21.90 6.15 -3.62
C GLU A 100 23.05 5.64 -4.49
N SER A 101 22.77 4.80 -5.49
CA SER A 101 23.75 4.34 -6.47
C SER A 101 24.38 5.50 -7.24
N ASN A 102 23.57 6.43 -7.77
CA ASN A 102 24.11 7.58 -8.52
C ASN A 102 24.92 8.55 -7.65
N ILE A 103 24.55 8.72 -6.37
CA ILE A 103 25.30 9.56 -5.43
C ILE A 103 26.62 8.91 -5.03
N ASN A 104 26.64 7.59 -4.82
CA ASN A 104 27.81 6.86 -4.36
C ASN A 104 28.72 6.38 -5.50
N GLU A 105 28.33 6.56 -6.76
CA GLU A 105 29.17 6.21 -7.92
C GLU A 105 30.46 7.04 -7.94
N THR A 106 31.59 6.34 -7.90
CA THR A 106 32.95 6.89 -7.87
C THR A 106 33.43 7.27 -9.26
N ASN A 107 32.98 6.57 -10.30
CA ASN A 107 33.34 6.87 -11.69
C ASN A 107 32.51 8.04 -12.20
N VAL A 108 33.14 9.20 -12.37
CA VAL A 108 32.47 10.42 -12.86
C VAL A 108 31.76 10.22 -14.20
N TRP A 109 32.32 9.37 -15.09
CA TRP A 109 31.72 9.02 -16.38
C TRP A 109 30.48 8.13 -16.28
N GLY A 110 30.30 7.40 -15.17
CA GLY A 110 29.13 6.58 -14.89
C GLY A 110 28.01 7.35 -14.18
N ARG A 111 28.28 8.55 -13.65
CA ARG A 111 27.29 9.38 -12.98
C ARG A 111 26.37 10.05 -13.99
N GLU A 112 25.07 10.00 -13.73
CA GLU A 112 24.11 10.76 -14.49
C GLU A 112 24.26 12.26 -14.19
N ASN A 113 24.05 13.12 -15.19
CA ASN A 113 24.13 14.56 -15.00
C ASN A 113 23.15 15.00 -13.89
N GLY A 114 23.65 15.72 -12.88
CA GLY A 114 22.87 16.07 -11.70
C GLY A 114 21.56 16.79 -11.99
N GLN A 115 21.54 17.72 -12.96
CA GLN A 115 20.31 18.46 -13.30
C GLN A 115 19.29 17.56 -14.03
N VAL A 116 19.77 16.72 -14.96
CA VAL A 116 18.92 15.78 -15.70
C VAL A 116 18.35 14.72 -14.75
N TYR A 117 19.17 14.25 -13.82
CA TYR A 117 18.78 13.27 -12.81
C TYR A 117 17.77 13.83 -11.81
N GLU A 118 17.99 15.06 -11.32
CA GLU A 118 17.00 15.76 -10.47
C GLU A 118 15.66 15.91 -11.19
N MET A 119 15.67 16.31 -12.46
CA MET A 119 14.45 16.42 -13.27
C MET A 119 13.76 15.06 -13.44
N LYS A 120 14.53 14.00 -13.70
CA LYS A 120 14.01 12.62 -13.82
C LYS A 120 13.28 12.19 -12.55
N VAL A 121 13.90 12.38 -11.38
CA VAL A 121 13.28 12.03 -10.09
C VAL A 121 12.06 12.91 -9.81
N ALA A 122 12.11 14.21 -10.12
CA ALA A 122 10.96 15.11 -9.96
C ALA A 122 9.76 14.61 -10.77
N LEU A 123 9.97 14.29 -12.05
CA LEU A 123 8.93 13.77 -12.94
C LEU A 123 8.37 12.43 -12.46
N GLN A 124 9.24 11.50 -12.01
CA GLN A 124 8.81 10.22 -11.47
C GLN A 124 8.01 10.35 -10.15
N LEU A 125 8.19 11.45 -9.42
CA LEU A 125 7.40 11.78 -8.23
C LEU A 125 6.19 12.68 -8.54
N GLY A 126 5.97 13.05 -9.81
CA GLY A 126 4.89 13.96 -10.21
C GLY A 126 5.06 15.39 -9.68
N ARG A 127 6.29 15.80 -9.40
CA ARG A 127 6.63 17.13 -8.90
C ARG A 127 7.34 17.97 -9.96
N SER A 128 7.23 19.29 -9.84
CA SER A 128 8.13 20.21 -10.53
C SER A 128 9.54 20.14 -9.92
N LEU A 129 10.57 20.52 -10.67
CA LEU A 129 11.95 20.58 -10.17
C LEU A 129 12.06 21.51 -8.94
N SER A 130 11.35 22.64 -8.98
CA SER A 130 11.31 23.62 -7.89
C SER A 130 10.65 23.04 -6.64
N ASP A 131 9.51 22.36 -6.80
CA ASP A 131 8.80 21.69 -5.71
C ASP A 131 9.67 20.62 -5.05
N LEU A 132 10.42 19.85 -5.84
CA LEU A 132 11.33 18.83 -5.32
C LEU A 132 12.46 19.46 -4.49
N ARG A 133 13.02 20.59 -4.92
CA ARG A 133 14.05 21.31 -4.17
C ARG A 133 13.51 21.90 -2.86
N ILE A 134 12.29 22.44 -2.89
CA ILE A 134 11.61 22.93 -1.69
C ILE A 134 11.39 21.77 -0.71
N LEU A 135 10.90 20.63 -1.17
CA LEU A 135 10.73 19.43 -0.34
C LEU A 135 12.05 19.00 0.31
N ALA A 136 13.14 18.97 -0.45
CA ALA A 136 14.47 18.64 0.08
C ALA A 136 14.94 19.64 1.15
N ALA A 137 14.73 20.94 0.92
CA ALA A 137 15.09 22.00 1.88
C ALA A 137 14.26 21.89 3.16
N SER A 138 12.94 21.68 3.04
CA SER A 138 12.02 21.50 4.16
C SER A 138 12.37 20.24 4.97
N SER A 139 12.73 19.12 4.32
CA SER A 139 13.22 17.91 4.99
C SER A 139 14.50 18.17 5.78
N SER A 140 15.44 18.91 5.19
CA SER A 140 16.71 19.23 5.84
C SER A 140 16.51 20.09 7.10
N LEU A 141 15.61 21.08 7.04
CA LEU A 141 15.23 21.93 8.16
C LEU A 141 14.48 21.17 9.27
N ARG A 142 13.61 20.23 8.89
CA ARG A 142 12.80 19.43 9.83
C ARG A 142 13.59 18.47 10.71
N ASN A 143 14.82 18.11 10.34
CA ASN A 143 15.71 17.40 11.27
C ASN A 143 16.03 18.23 12.54
N ILE A 144 15.65 19.52 12.58
CA ILE A 144 15.92 20.47 13.68
C ILE A 144 14.64 20.82 14.47
N GLU A 145 13.45 20.68 13.89
CA GLU A 145 12.16 21.05 14.50
C GLU A 145 11.20 19.84 14.58
N GLU A 146 10.79 19.50 15.80
CA GLU A 146 9.91 18.38 16.11
C GLU A 146 8.43 18.69 15.76
N ASP A 147 7.72 17.71 15.21
CA ASP A 147 6.25 17.56 15.25
C ASP A 147 5.38 18.27 14.19
N THR A 148 5.74 18.18 12.90
CA THR A 148 4.75 18.36 11.80
C THR A 148 4.78 17.18 10.83
N GLU A 149 3.61 16.76 10.33
CA GLU A 149 3.50 15.67 9.36
C GLU A 149 4.38 15.95 8.13
N GLU A 150 5.36 15.05 7.88
CA GLU A 150 6.17 15.12 6.67
C GLU A 150 5.29 14.91 5.44
N GLU A 151 5.43 15.82 4.46
CA GLU A 151 4.71 15.73 3.18
C GLU A 151 5.27 14.53 2.40
N PHE A 152 4.39 13.79 1.72
CA PHE A 152 4.80 12.70 0.84
C PHE A 152 5.75 13.20 -0.26
N GLY A 153 6.77 12.40 -0.56
CA GLY A 153 7.68 12.68 -1.67
C GLY A 153 6.95 12.63 -3.01
N SER A 154 6.06 11.64 -3.18
CA SER A 154 5.22 11.51 -4.35
C SER A 154 3.98 12.42 -4.30
N LYS A 155 3.60 12.97 -5.46
CA LYS A 155 2.28 13.56 -5.72
C LYS A 155 1.42 12.69 -6.65
N LEU A 156 1.95 11.57 -7.16
CA LEU A 156 1.28 10.72 -8.14
C LEU A 156 0.34 9.68 -7.53
N PHE A 157 0.59 9.28 -6.29
CA PHE A 157 -0.07 8.15 -5.63
C PHE A 157 -0.49 8.53 -4.22
#